data_AF-A0A7X8P6H1-F1
#
_entry.id   AF-A0A7X8P6H1-F1
#
_cell.length_a   1.000
_cell.length_b   1.000
_cell.length_c   1.000
_cell.angle_alpha   90.00
_cell.angle_beta   90.00
_cell.angle_gamma   90.00
#
_symmetry.space_group_name_H-M   'P 1'
#
loop_
_entity.id
_entity.type
_entity.pdbx_description
1 polymer ?
#
loop_
_entity_poly.entity_id
_entity_poly.type
_entity_poly.pdbx_seq_one_letter_code
_entity_poly.pdbx_strand_id
1 'polypeptide(L)' 'MKSTFDLMRLWAMLTGLALAAWYFGGLYMGAKQTETLPMLITAIGGFELFHFAQDLWLKRGRTNG' A
#
# COMPACT_ATOMS: atom_id res chain seq x y z
N MET A 1 3.10 21.66 -6.45
CA MET A 1 2.10 21.23 -5.44
C MET A 1 1.96 19.72 -5.56
N LYS A 2 2.22 18.94 -4.50
CA LYS A 2 1.76 17.54 -4.48
C LYS A 2 0.24 17.56 -4.50
N SER A 3 -0.38 16.72 -5.31
CA SER A 3 -1.84 16.63 -5.33
C SER A 3 -2.33 16.12 -3.97
N THR A 4 -3.50 16.58 -3.51
CA THR A 4 -4.17 16.01 -2.32
C THR A 4 -4.27 14.47 -2.41
N PHE A 5 -4.40 13.96 -3.64
CA PHE A 5 -4.40 12.53 -3.93
C PHE A 5 -3.05 11.85 -3.65
N ASP A 6 -1.92 12.47 -4.02
CA ASP A 6 -0.58 11.93 -3.76
C ASP A 6 -0.31 11.85 -2.25
N LEU A 7 -0.78 12.86 -1.50
CA LEU A 7 -0.65 12.88 -0.05
C LEU A 7 -1.50 11.78 0.60
N MET A 8 -2.72 11.54 0.10
CA MET A 8 -3.58 10.43 0.53
C MET A 8 -2.89 9.07 0.30
N ARG A 9 -2.34 8.84 -0.91
CA ARG A 9 -1.60 7.62 -1.24
C ARG A 9 -0.38 7.41 -0.33
N LEU A 10 0.37 8.49 -0.05
CA LEU A 10 1.50 8.43 0.87
C LEU A 10 1.07 7.99 2.27
N TRP A 11 -0.02 8.55 2.82
CA TRP A 11 -0.55 8.15 4.12
C TRP A 11 -1.08 6.71 4.13
N ALA A 12 -1.74 6.28 3.05
CA ALA A 12 -2.19 4.91 2.90
C ALA A 12 -1.00 3.94 2.92
N MET A 13 0.06 4.23 2.15
CA MET A 13 1.28 3.43 2.12
C MET A 13 1.95 3.34 3.51
N LEU A 14 2.12 4.49 4.20
CA LEU A 14 2.70 4.52 5.54
C LEU A 14 1.86 3.69 6.55
N THR A 15 0.54 3.76 6.45
CA THR A 15 -0.38 2.97 7.28
C THR A 15 -0.23 1.48 6.98
N GLY A 16 -0.17 1.09 5.71
CA GLY A 16 0.04 -0.30 5.30
C GLY A 16 1.35 -0.87 5.83
N LEU A 17 2.44 -0.09 5.78
CA LEU A 17 3.74 -0.48 6.34
C LEU A 17 3.70 -0.64 7.86
N ALA A 18 3.03 0.28 8.57
CA ALA A 18 2.86 0.20 10.02
C ALA A 18 2.05 -1.05 10.43
N LEU A 19 0.95 -1.34 9.71
CA LEU A 19 0.14 -2.53 9.93
C LEU A 19 0.92 -3.81 9.63
N ALA A 20 1.72 -3.84 8.57
CA ALA A 20 2.57 -4.97 8.24
C ALA A 20 3.62 -5.22 9.34
N ALA A 21 4.30 -4.17 9.80
CA ALA A 21 5.24 -4.25 10.91
C ALA A 21 4.57 -4.79 12.19
N TRP A 22 3.34 -4.35 12.49
CA TRP A 22 2.56 -4.86 13.62
C TRP A 22 2.24 -6.35 13.46
N TYR A 23 1.72 -6.74 12.29
CA TYR A 23 1.34 -8.13 12.01
C TYR A 23 2.53 -9.08 12.18
N PHE A 24 3.62 -8.80 11.46
CA PHE A 24 4.83 -9.63 11.51
C PHE A 24 5.54 -9.55 12.86
N GLY A 25 5.55 -8.40 13.52
CA GLY A 25 6.08 -8.24 14.87
C GLY A 25 5.32 -9.10 15.89
N GLY A 26 3.99 -9.10 15.85
CA GLY A 26 3.21 -9.96 16.73
C GLY A 26 3.34 -11.45 16.40
N LEU A 27 3.44 -11.83 15.12
CA LEU A 27 3.74 -13.21 14.74
C LEU A 27 5.10 -13.67 15.29
N TYR A 28 6.12 -12.81 15.21
CA TYR A 28 7.44 -13.09 15.77
C TYR A 28 7.41 -13.30 17.29
N MET A 29 6.51 -12.60 18.00
CA MET A 29 6.30 -12.76 19.45
C MET A 29 5.33 -13.90 19.81
N GLY A 30 4.83 -14.68 18.84
CA GLY A 30 3.90 -15.78 19.07
C GLY A 30 2.45 -15.35 19.37
N ALA A 31 2.09 -14.09 19.07
CA ALA A 31 0.74 -13.59 19.27
C ALA A 31 -0.23 -14.20 18.23
N LYS A 32 -1.45 -14.54 18.68
CA LYS A 32 -2.54 -14.87 17.77
C LYS A 32 -3.05 -13.60 17.12
N GLN A 33 -2.73 -13.41 15.84
CA GLN A 33 -3.22 -12.28 15.07
C GLN A 33 -4.62 -12.56 14.51
N THR A 34 -5.44 -11.51 14.42
CA THR A 34 -6.75 -11.58 13.77
C THR A 34 -6.59 -11.61 12.25
N GLU A 35 -7.53 -12.25 11.55
CA GLU A 35 -7.54 -12.30 10.07
C GLU A 35 -7.74 -10.92 9.43
N THR A 36 -8.29 -9.96 10.18
CA THR A 36 -8.54 -8.60 9.73
C THR A 36 -7.24 -7.85 9.42
N LEU A 37 -6.16 -8.06 10.19
CA LEU A 37 -4.89 -7.36 9.96
C LEU A 37 -4.28 -7.65 8.58
N PRO A 38 -4.02 -8.91 8.20
CA PRO A 38 -3.46 -9.24 6.88
C PRO A 38 -4.40 -8.85 5.74
N MET A 39 -5.72 -8.90 5.95
CA MET A 39 -6.69 -8.38 4.98
C MET A 39 -6.49 -6.87 4.72
N LEU A 40 -6.39 -6.06 5.78
CA LEU A 40 -6.17 -4.60 5.64
C LEU A 40 -4.84 -4.29 4.95
N ILE A 41 -3.77 -5.01 5.33
CA ILE A 41 -2.46 -4.88 4.69
C ILE A 41 -2.56 -5.18 3.19
N THR A 42 -3.24 -6.27 2.83
CA THR A 42 -3.42 -6.69 1.43
C THR A 42 -4.28 -5.70 0.65
N ALA A 43 -5.36 -5.19 1.25
CA ALA A 43 -6.23 -4.20 0.61
C ALA A 43 -5.50 -2.89 0.31
N ILE A 44 -4.74 -2.37 1.29
CA ILE A 44 -3.93 -1.16 1.12
C ILE A 44 -2.81 -1.38 0.09
N GLY A 45 -2.12 -2.52 0.17
CA GLY A 45 -1.06 -2.89 -0.77
C GLY A 45 -1.58 -3.02 -2.20
N GLY A 46 -2.71 -3.70 -2.39
CA GLY A 46 -3.36 -3.86 -3.69
C GLY A 46 -3.81 -2.52 -4.28
N PHE A 47 -4.36 -1.62 -3.45
CA PHE A 47 -4.70 -0.25 -3.85
C PHE A 47 -3.48 0.51 -4.39
N GLU A 48 -2.36 0.52 -3.66
CA GLU A 48 -1.18 1.29 -4.08
C GLU A 48 -0.50 0.67 -5.30
N LEU A 49 -0.43 -0.67 -5.38
CA LEU A 49 0.11 -1.38 -6.53
C LEU A 49 -0.69 -1.10 -7.80
N PHE A 50 -2.02 -1.05 -7.69
CA PHE A 50 -2.89 -0.72 -8.82
C PHE A 50 -2.61 0.69 -9.36
N HIS A 51 -2.52 1.70 -8.49
CA HIS A 51 -2.22 3.06 -8.92
C HIS A 51 -0.80 3.19 -9.46
N PHE A 52 0.18 2.50 -8.88
CA PHE A 52 1.53 2.43 -9.42
C PHE A 52 1.55 1.82 -10.83
N ALA A 53 0.77 0.75 -11.07
CA ALA A 53 0.65 0.14 -12.39
C ALA A 53 -0.01 1.10 -13.41
N GLN A 54 -1.04 1.84 -13.01
CA GLN A 54 -1.65 2.89 -13.84
C GLN A 54 -0.64 3.98 -14.19
N ASP A 55 0.12 4.48 -13.21
CA ASP A 55 1.15 5.50 -13.41
C ASP A 55 2.23 5.01 -14.40
N LEU A 56 2.65 3.75 -14.28
CA LEU A 56 3.63 3.15 -15.18
C LEU A 56 3.09 3.03 -16.61
N TRP A 57 1.83 2.63 -16.77
CA TRP A 57 1.20 2.47 -18.08
C TRP A 57 1.01 3.80 -18.79
N LEU A 58 0.53 4.83 -18.08
CA LEU A 58 0.38 6.19 -18.61
C LEU A 58 1.72 6.80 -19.04
N LYS A 59 2.79 6.59 -18.26
CA LYS A 59 4.14 7.05 -18.61
C LYS A 59 4.68 6.36 -19.86
N ARG A 60 4.43 5.05 -20.03
CA ARG A 60 4.81 4.30 -21.24
C ARG A 60 4.01 4.76 -22.46
N GLY A 61 2.71 5.02 -22.32
CA GLY A 61 1.86 5.53 -23.40
C GLY A 61 2.28 6.90 -23.93
N ARG A 62 2.84 7.77 -23.07
CA ARG A 62 3.37 9.09 -23.45
C ARG A 62 4.74 9.06 -24.15
N THR A 63 5.47 7.95 -24.11
CA THR A 63 6.81 7.84 -24.74
C THR A 63 6.71 7.50 -26.23
N ASN A 64 5.55 7.04 -26.72
CA ASN A 64 5.33 6.65 -28.11
C ASN A 64 4.53 7.69 -28.94
N GLY A 65 4.49 8.95 -28.50
CA GLY A 65 3.79 10.05 -29.18
C GLY A 65 4.68 11.26 -29.35
#